data_AF-A0A924LVP3-F1
#
_entry.id   AF-A0A924LVP3-F1
#
_cell.length_a   1.000
_cell.length_b   1.000
_cell.length_c   1.000
_cell.angle_alpha   90.00
_cell.angle_beta   90.00
_cell.angle_gamma   90.00
#
_symmetry.space_group_name_H-M   'P 1'
#
loop_
_entity.id
_entity.type
_entity.pdbx_description
1 polymer ?
#
loop_
_entity_poly.entity_id
_entity_poly.type
_entity_poly.pdbx_seq_one_letter_code
_entity_poly.pdbx_strand_id
1 'polypeptide(L)'
;MSVNIVFVIKIEIMFKKIILFALIISLIISCKHKSHNVIRSFCYWKTNLIFNGKSDTLVDDLEIKHFYVRFFDVDWNPYKKQAQPIASIKYIDFNETKVQITPSIYITNDVVLNANKMQLDSLSENISNRINKISENYFAQAAERFANKIAYNNYEKQTGETKKFMDILPILTKKKTRITVEHKRFID
;
A
#
# COMPACT_ATOMS: atom_id res chain seq x y z
N MET A 1 -10.59 76.51 10.72
CA MET A 1 -10.30 75.31 11.55
C MET A 1 -10.92 74.03 11.00
N SER A 2 -12.11 74.09 10.39
CA SER A 2 -12.87 72.91 9.91
C SER A 2 -12.28 72.16 8.70
N VAL A 3 -11.53 72.83 7.82
CA VAL A 3 -10.96 72.23 6.59
C VAL A 3 -9.83 71.23 6.90
N ASN A 4 -9.01 71.50 7.92
CA ASN A 4 -7.94 70.59 8.36
C ASN A 4 -8.49 69.29 8.95
N ILE A 5 -9.63 69.35 9.65
CA ILE A 5 -10.28 68.17 10.23
C ILE A 5 -10.83 67.25 9.13
N VAL A 6 -11.49 67.81 8.12
CA VAL A 6 -12.01 67.01 6.99
C VAL A 6 -10.88 66.36 6.20
N PHE A 7 -9.75 67.05 6.02
CA PHE A 7 -8.57 66.51 5.33
C PHE A 7 -7.92 65.34 6.10
N VAL A 8 -7.76 65.48 7.42
CA VAL A 8 -7.22 64.42 8.30
C VAL A 8 -8.13 63.19 8.30
N ILE A 9 -9.46 63.38 8.39
CA ILE A 9 -10.42 62.27 8.33
C ILE A 9 -10.34 61.53 6.99
N LYS A 10 -10.14 62.26 5.88
CA LYS A 10 -10.02 61.65 4.54
C LYS A 10 -8.75 60.81 4.40
N ILE A 11 -7.64 61.23 5.01
CA ILE A 11 -6.38 60.48 5.06
C ILE A 11 -6.52 59.20 5.88
N GLU A 12 -7.13 59.28 7.07
CA GLU A 12 -7.43 58.12 7.93
C GLU A 12 -8.30 57.07 7.21
N ILE A 13 -9.32 57.53 6.46
CA ILE A 13 -10.18 56.65 5.65
C ILE A 13 -9.39 56.00 4.51
N MET A 14 -8.49 56.72 3.84
CA MET A 14 -7.64 56.18 2.78
C MET A 14 -6.64 55.13 3.33
N PHE A 15 -6.03 55.37 4.49
CA PHE A 15 -5.10 54.45 5.12
C PHE A 15 -5.78 53.13 5.55
N LYS A 16 -7.00 53.20 6.11
CA LYS A 16 -7.80 52.01 6.44
C LYS A 16 -8.16 51.16 5.21
N LYS A 17 -8.44 51.79 4.07
CA LYS A 17 -8.71 51.07 2.80
C LYS A 17 -7.47 50.34 2.28
N ILE A 18 -6.29 50.94 2.40
CA ILE A 18 -5.02 50.32 2.00
C ILE A 18 -4.70 49.11 2.88
N ILE A 19 -4.89 49.23 4.21
CA ILE A 19 -4.70 48.10 5.14
C ILE A 19 -5.69 46.97 4.82
N LEU A 20 -6.97 47.29 4.59
CA LEU A 20 -7.98 46.30 4.24
C LEU A 20 -7.63 45.58 2.93
N PHE A 21 -7.18 46.33 1.93
CA PHE A 21 -6.77 45.77 0.64
C PHE A 21 -5.51 44.89 0.77
N ALA A 22 -4.53 45.30 1.56
CA ALA A 22 -3.33 44.51 1.85
C ALA A 22 -3.67 43.21 2.61
N LEU A 23 -4.62 43.26 3.55
CA LEU A 23 -5.12 42.09 4.26
C LEU A 23 -5.78 41.09 3.30
N ILE A 24 -6.62 41.58 2.37
CA ILE A 24 -7.29 40.75 1.36
C ILE A 24 -6.26 40.10 0.42
N ILE A 25 -5.23 40.84 -0.01
CA ILE A 25 -4.16 40.29 -0.85
C ILE A 25 -3.36 39.21 -0.09
N SER A 26 -3.07 39.42 1.19
CA SER A 26 -2.35 38.44 2.03
C SER A 26 -3.11 37.10 2.14
N LEU A 27 -4.44 37.16 2.23
CA LEU A 27 -5.31 35.98 2.27
C LEU A 27 -5.23 35.14 0.97
N ILE A 28 -5.05 35.79 -0.19
CA ILE A 28 -4.95 35.11 -1.49
C ILE A 28 -3.57 34.44 -1.66
N ILE A 29 -2.49 35.08 -1.21
CA ILE A 29 -1.12 34.57 -1.36
C ILE A 29 -0.82 33.40 -0.40
N SER A 30 -1.55 33.28 0.71
CA SER A 30 -1.38 32.18 1.68
C SER A 30 -1.83 30.81 1.14
N CYS A 31 -2.61 30.78 0.06
CA CYS A 31 -3.11 29.55 -0.54
C CYS A 31 -2.00 28.82 -1.33
N LYS A 32 -1.17 28.04 -0.62
CA LYS A 32 -0.18 27.15 -1.24
C LYS A 32 -0.86 25.85 -1.66
N HIS A 33 -1.06 25.66 -2.96
CA HIS A 33 -1.49 24.37 -3.50
C HIS A 33 -0.35 23.35 -3.35
N LYS A 34 -0.40 22.53 -2.31
CA LYS A 34 0.52 21.40 -2.18
C LYS A 34 0.07 20.31 -3.14
N SER A 35 0.80 20.15 -4.24
CA SER A 35 0.67 18.99 -5.12
C SER A 35 1.06 17.73 -4.33
N HIS A 36 0.08 17.04 -3.77
CA HIS A 36 0.29 15.73 -3.18
C HIS A 36 0.39 14.69 -4.30
N ASN A 37 1.49 13.94 -4.35
CA ASN A 37 1.58 12.79 -5.23
C ASN A 37 0.70 11.67 -4.64
N VAL A 38 -0.53 11.54 -5.16
CA VAL A 38 -1.52 10.59 -4.65
C VAL A 38 -1.26 9.21 -5.28
N ILE A 39 -0.82 8.26 -4.45
CA ILE A 39 -0.74 6.85 -4.84
C ILE A 39 -2.11 6.22 -4.60
N ARG A 40 -2.83 5.90 -5.67
CA ARG A 40 -4.12 5.20 -5.58
C ARG A 40 -3.92 3.78 -5.06
N SER A 41 -4.60 3.49 -3.95
CA SER A 41 -4.50 2.23 -3.22
C SER A 41 -5.88 1.62 -2.99
N PHE A 42 -5.99 0.28 -3.02
CA PHE A 42 -7.22 -0.44 -2.70
C PHE A 42 -6.99 -1.56 -1.68
N CYS A 43 -8.00 -1.82 -0.85
CA CYS A 43 -8.00 -2.95 0.08
C CYS A 43 -8.62 -4.18 -0.58
N TYR A 44 -7.93 -5.31 -0.55
CA TYR A 44 -8.39 -6.59 -1.09
C TYR A 44 -8.55 -7.62 0.02
N TRP A 45 -9.76 -8.16 0.17
CA TRP A 45 -10.16 -8.98 1.34
C TRP A 45 -10.56 -10.43 1.00
N LYS A 46 -10.57 -10.83 -0.28
CA LYS A 46 -10.98 -12.18 -0.68
C LYS A 46 -9.85 -13.20 -0.43
N THR A 47 -10.22 -14.45 -0.16
CA THR A 47 -9.30 -15.57 0.14
C THR A 47 -8.44 -16.01 -1.05
N ASN A 48 -8.93 -15.78 -2.27
CA ASN A 48 -8.19 -15.99 -3.50
C ASN A 48 -8.05 -14.64 -4.20
N LEU A 49 -6.81 -14.29 -4.52
CA LEU A 49 -6.45 -13.10 -5.26
C LEU A 49 -5.90 -13.55 -6.61
N ILE A 50 -6.70 -13.39 -7.65
CA ILE A 50 -6.39 -13.82 -9.01
C ILE A 50 -6.56 -12.61 -9.94
N PHE A 51 -5.46 -12.07 -10.44
CA PHE A 51 -5.44 -11.08 -11.51
C PHE A 51 -5.09 -11.77 -12.82
N ASN A 52 -6.14 -12.09 -13.60
CA ASN A 52 -6.05 -12.88 -14.82
C ASN A 52 -6.54 -12.13 -16.06
N GLY A 53 -6.05 -10.92 -16.34
CA GLY A 53 -6.23 -10.22 -17.62
C GLY A 53 -7.66 -9.75 -17.95
N LYS A 54 -8.69 -10.41 -17.42
CA LYS A 54 -10.12 -10.10 -17.57
C LYS A 54 -10.69 -9.36 -16.37
N SER A 55 -10.00 -9.42 -15.23
CA SER A 55 -10.35 -8.69 -14.00
C SER A 55 -9.65 -7.32 -13.91
N ASP A 56 -8.88 -6.94 -14.94
CA ASP A 56 -7.92 -5.83 -14.94
C ASP A 56 -8.48 -4.50 -15.44
N THR A 57 -9.71 -4.43 -15.96
CA THR A 57 -10.26 -3.14 -16.43
C THR A 57 -10.32 -2.13 -15.29
N LEU A 58 -10.80 -2.51 -14.10
CA LEU A 58 -10.86 -1.61 -12.96
C LEU A 58 -9.47 -1.17 -12.43
N VAL A 59 -8.47 -2.05 -12.52
CA VAL A 59 -7.12 -1.73 -12.04
C VAL A 59 -6.42 -0.76 -12.98
N ASP A 60 -6.56 -1.00 -14.28
CA ASP A 60 -6.00 -0.16 -15.33
C ASP A 60 -6.77 1.16 -15.46
N ASP A 61 -8.10 1.12 -15.47
CA ASP A 61 -8.99 2.30 -15.58
C ASP A 61 -8.80 3.28 -14.41
N LEU A 62 -8.58 2.74 -13.20
CA LEU A 62 -8.35 3.56 -12.00
C LEU A 62 -6.87 3.83 -11.75
N GLU A 63 -5.98 3.34 -12.62
CA GLU A 63 -4.52 3.43 -12.49
C GLU A 63 -4.04 3.07 -11.07
N ILE A 64 -4.53 1.94 -10.53
CA ILE A 64 -4.20 1.52 -9.17
C ILE A 64 -2.73 1.10 -9.14
N LYS A 65 -1.96 1.72 -8.24
CA LYS A 65 -0.51 1.46 -8.09
C LYS A 65 -0.17 0.64 -6.86
N HIS A 66 -1.14 0.43 -5.97
CA HIS A 66 -0.91 -0.25 -4.70
C HIS A 66 -2.14 -1.01 -4.18
N PHE A 67 -1.93 -2.18 -3.56
CA PHE A 67 -2.95 -2.94 -2.84
C PHE A 67 -2.55 -3.23 -1.41
N TYR A 68 -3.49 -3.03 -0.50
CA TYR A 68 -3.49 -3.64 0.83
C TYR A 68 -4.14 -5.01 0.73
N VAL A 69 -3.37 -6.09 0.81
CA VAL A 69 -3.88 -7.45 0.62
C VAL A 69 -3.98 -8.15 1.96
N ARG A 70 -5.18 -8.60 2.34
CA ARG A 70 -5.38 -9.38 3.55
C ARG A 70 -4.73 -10.75 3.46
N PHE A 71 -3.72 -10.99 4.29
CA PHE A 71 -3.00 -12.26 4.33
C PHE A 71 -3.68 -13.28 5.25
N PHE A 72 -4.19 -12.85 6.40
CA PHE A 72 -4.93 -13.69 7.34
C PHE A 72 -5.60 -12.80 8.38
N ASP A 73 -6.50 -13.40 9.15
CA ASP A 73 -7.09 -12.78 10.33
C ASP A 73 -6.47 -13.40 11.59
N VAL A 74 -6.55 -12.71 12.71
CA VAL A 74 -6.12 -13.18 14.03
C VAL A 74 -7.31 -13.12 14.95
N ASP A 75 -7.64 -14.26 15.56
CA ASP A 75 -8.77 -14.38 16.45
C ASP A 75 -8.39 -15.02 17.79
N TRP A 76 -9.20 -14.77 18.82
CA TRP A 76 -8.96 -15.30 20.15
C TRP A 76 -9.47 -16.72 20.28
N ASN A 77 -8.61 -17.65 20.68
CA ASN A 77 -9.02 -19.00 21.02
C ASN A 77 -9.33 -19.08 22.53
N PRO A 78 -10.61 -19.20 22.94
CA PRO A 78 -10.98 -19.22 24.36
C PRO A 78 -10.50 -20.49 25.09
N TYR A 79 -10.35 -21.62 24.37
CA TYR A 79 -9.90 -22.87 24.96
C TYR A 79 -8.39 -22.88 25.23
N LYS A 80 -7.61 -22.36 24.27
CA LYS A 80 -6.15 -22.25 24.39
C LYS A 80 -5.70 -20.95 25.07
N LYS A 81 -6.65 -20.03 25.34
CA LYS A 81 -6.42 -18.69 25.89
C LYS A 81 -5.30 -17.94 25.16
N GLN A 82 -5.33 -17.97 23.83
CA GLN A 82 -4.30 -17.34 23.00
C GLN A 82 -4.87 -16.87 21.66
N ALA A 83 -4.25 -15.83 21.10
CA ALA A 83 -4.50 -15.40 19.73
C ALA A 83 -3.97 -16.45 18.73
N GLN A 84 -4.72 -16.69 17.66
CA GLN A 84 -4.33 -17.62 16.59
C GLN A 84 -4.69 -17.08 15.21
N PRO A 85 -3.87 -17.34 14.17
CA PRO A 85 -4.21 -16.97 12.81
C PRO A 85 -5.35 -17.85 12.28
N ILE A 86 -6.32 -17.23 11.62
CA ILE A 86 -7.44 -17.87 10.92
C ILE A 86 -7.57 -17.30 9.50
N ALA A 87 -8.48 -17.87 8.70
CA ALA A 87 -8.89 -17.33 7.40
C ALA A 87 -7.72 -16.89 6.47
N SER A 88 -6.67 -17.69 6.41
CA SER A 88 -5.48 -17.33 5.63
C SER A 88 -5.74 -17.32 4.13
N ILE A 89 -5.12 -16.37 3.44
CA ILE A 89 -5.09 -16.28 1.98
C ILE A 89 -4.47 -17.57 1.42
N LYS A 90 -5.12 -18.13 0.40
CA LYS A 90 -4.70 -19.40 -0.20
C LYS A 90 -3.86 -19.20 -1.44
N TYR A 91 -4.22 -18.19 -2.23
CA TYR A 91 -3.63 -18.00 -3.55
C TYR A 91 -3.49 -16.51 -3.83
N ILE A 92 -2.29 -16.12 -4.25
CA ILE A 92 -1.94 -14.79 -4.72
C ILE A 92 -1.35 -14.96 -6.11
N ASP A 93 -1.96 -14.30 -7.08
CA ASP A 93 -1.51 -14.31 -8.47
C ASP A 93 -1.65 -12.92 -9.06
N PHE A 94 -0.56 -12.18 -9.00
CA PHE A 94 -0.40 -10.94 -9.74
C PHE A 94 0.45 -11.24 -10.97
N ASN A 95 -0.18 -11.21 -12.12
CA ASN A 95 0.50 -11.40 -13.39
C ASN A 95 1.30 -10.14 -13.81
N GLU A 96 1.12 -9.00 -13.14
CA GLU A 96 1.66 -7.72 -13.60
C GLU A 96 2.62 -7.09 -12.59
N THR A 97 3.78 -6.68 -13.11
CA THR A 97 4.92 -6.08 -12.42
C THR A 97 4.69 -4.64 -11.93
N LYS A 98 3.46 -4.12 -12.04
CA LYS A 98 3.13 -2.69 -11.89
C LYS A 98 2.52 -2.31 -10.54
N VAL A 99 2.03 -3.27 -9.77
CA VAL A 99 1.30 -2.97 -8.53
C VAL A 99 2.08 -3.38 -7.29
N GLN A 100 2.25 -2.45 -6.37
CA GLN A 100 2.86 -2.71 -5.06
C GLN A 100 1.86 -3.38 -4.13
N ILE A 101 2.33 -4.27 -3.25
CA ILE A 101 1.47 -4.98 -2.30
C ILE A 101 1.98 -4.72 -0.89
N THR A 102 1.11 -4.23 -0.02
CA THR A 102 1.32 -4.21 1.41
C THR A 102 0.49 -5.32 2.07
N PRO A 103 1.12 -6.28 2.78
CA PRO A 103 0.38 -7.29 3.52
C PRO A 103 -0.43 -6.63 4.63
N SER A 104 -1.68 -7.04 4.74
CA SER A 104 -2.62 -6.56 5.75
C SER A 104 -3.13 -7.73 6.57
N ILE A 105 -3.41 -7.47 7.84
CA ILE A 105 -3.95 -8.45 8.77
C ILE A 105 -5.18 -7.85 9.44
N TYR A 106 -6.14 -8.70 9.75
CA TYR A 106 -7.28 -8.32 10.60
C TYR A 106 -7.06 -8.89 11.99
N ILE A 107 -7.19 -8.09 13.04
CA ILE A 107 -7.11 -8.57 14.42
C ILE A 107 -8.47 -8.32 15.06
N THR A 108 -9.11 -9.37 15.59
CA THR A 108 -10.41 -9.20 16.26
C THR A 108 -10.25 -8.45 17.57
N ASN A 109 -11.30 -7.75 17.99
CA ASN A 109 -11.31 -7.03 19.27
C ASN A 109 -11.06 -7.97 20.44
N ASP A 110 -11.53 -9.22 20.36
CA ASP A 110 -11.34 -10.23 21.41
C ASP A 110 -9.86 -10.51 21.68
N VAL A 111 -9.00 -10.46 20.67
CA VAL A 111 -7.55 -10.58 20.86
C VAL A 111 -7.02 -9.42 21.71
N VAL A 112 -7.43 -8.19 21.40
CA VAL A 112 -6.97 -7.00 22.13
C VAL A 112 -7.50 -6.97 23.56
N LEU A 113 -8.73 -7.44 23.77
CA LEU A 113 -9.38 -7.44 25.08
C LEU A 113 -8.85 -8.52 26.02
N ASN A 114 -8.46 -9.69 25.49
CA ASN A 114 -8.10 -10.85 26.31
C ASN A 114 -6.58 -11.11 26.40
N ALA A 115 -5.78 -10.63 25.45
CA ALA A 115 -4.34 -10.87 25.45
C ALA A 115 -3.63 -10.00 26.50
N ASN A 116 -2.70 -10.60 27.25
CA ASN A 116 -1.78 -9.84 28.09
C ASN A 116 -0.57 -9.31 27.29
N LYS A 117 0.23 -8.43 27.89
CA LYS A 117 1.40 -7.80 27.25
C LYS A 117 2.38 -8.82 26.64
N MET A 118 2.74 -9.85 27.38
CA MET A 118 3.67 -10.89 26.91
C MET A 118 3.09 -11.66 25.71
N GLN A 119 1.79 -11.92 25.71
CA GLN A 119 1.11 -12.54 24.57
C GLN A 119 1.08 -11.62 23.34
N LEU A 120 0.92 -10.31 23.53
CA LEU A 120 0.97 -9.33 22.44
C LEU A 120 2.40 -9.20 21.86
N ASP A 121 3.42 -9.23 22.72
CA ASP A 121 4.82 -9.22 22.29
C ASP A 121 5.11 -10.46 21.40
N SER A 122 4.76 -11.65 21.88
CA SER A 122 4.90 -12.89 21.08
C SER A 122 4.02 -12.90 19.84
N LEU A 123 2.82 -12.33 19.90
CA LEU A 123 1.90 -12.24 18.76
C LEU A 123 2.51 -11.40 17.63
N SER A 124 3.17 -10.29 17.95
CA SER A 124 3.81 -9.43 16.96
C SER A 124 4.90 -10.17 16.16
N GLU A 125 5.73 -10.96 16.84
CA GLU A 125 6.76 -11.78 16.22
C GLU A 125 6.15 -12.89 15.36
N ASN A 126 5.12 -13.58 15.87
CA ASN A 126 4.42 -14.64 15.14
C ASN A 126 3.72 -14.12 13.88
N ILE A 127 3.11 -12.93 13.95
CA ILE A 127 2.51 -12.25 12.80
C ILE A 127 3.59 -11.95 11.76
N SER A 128 4.69 -11.33 12.16
CA SER A 128 5.81 -10.99 11.25
C SER A 128 6.36 -12.23 10.55
N ASN A 129 6.64 -13.28 11.31
CA ASN A 129 7.11 -14.56 10.79
C ASN A 129 6.11 -15.20 9.82
N ARG A 130 4.81 -15.10 10.12
CA ARG A 130 3.77 -15.64 9.22
C ARG A 130 3.65 -14.83 7.93
N ILE A 131 3.69 -13.51 8.00
CA ILE A 131 3.71 -12.63 6.82
C ILE A 131 4.89 -12.98 5.92
N ASN A 132 6.09 -13.14 6.50
CA ASN A 132 7.28 -13.51 5.75
C ASN A 132 7.12 -14.87 5.04
N LYS A 133 6.60 -15.89 5.73
CA LYS A 133 6.34 -17.21 5.13
C LYS A 133 5.35 -17.15 3.97
N ILE A 134 4.26 -16.40 4.11
CA ILE A 134 3.27 -16.23 3.02
C ILE A 134 3.91 -15.50 1.84
N SER A 135 4.68 -14.44 2.09
CA SER A 135 5.40 -13.68 1.06
C SER A 135 6.42 -14.56 0.32
N GLU A 136 7.23 -15.34 1.02
CA GLU A 136 8.22 -16.25 0.43
C GLU A 136 7.57 -17.31 -0.45
N ASN A 137 6.49 -17.94 0.04
CA ASN A 137 5.73 -18.92 -0.75
C ASN A 137 5.12 -18.30 -2.01
N TYR A 138 4.63 -17.06 -1.91
CA TYR A 138 4.15 -16.33 -3.07
C TYR A 138 5.27 -16.05 -4.08
N PHE A 139 6.43 -15.59 -3.62
CA PHE A 139 7.57 -15.32 -4.49
C PHE A 139 8.10 -16.54 -5.22
N ALA A 140 8.20 -17.68 -4.51
CA ALA A 140 8.61 -18.94 -5.10
C ALA A 140 7.66 -19.33 -6.24
N GLN A 141 6.35 -19.33 -5.98
CA GLN A 141 5.33 -19.62 -7.00
C GLN A 141 5.35 -18.63 -8.17
N ALA A 142 5.52 -17.34 -7.89
CA ALA A 142 5.53 -16.31 -8.91
C ALA A 142 6.80 -16.34 -9.78
N ALA A 143 7.92 -16.84 -9.25
CA ALA A 143 9.15 -17.08 -10.02
C ALA A 143 9.05 -18.36 -10.84
N GLU A 144 8.48 -19.43 -10.28
CA GLU A 144 8.21 -20.68 -10.98
C GLU A 144 7.29 -20.45 -12.19
N ARG A 145 6.15 -19.76 -12.00
CA ARG A 145 5.25 -19.40 -13.11
C ARG A 145 5.94 -18.59 -14.20
N PHE A 146 6.80 -17.66 -13.80
CA PHE A 146 7.56 -16.85 -14.76
C PHE A 146 8.58 -17.69 -15.53
N ALA A 147 9.33 -18.55 -14.85
CA ALA A 147 10.26 -19.49 -15.47
C ALA A 147 9.55 -20.44 -16.43
N ASN A 148 8.41 -21.00 -16.02
CA ASN A 148 7.56 -21.86 -16.86
C ASN A 148 7.04 -21.11 -18.09
N LYS A 149 6.63 -19.84 -17.95
CA LYS A 149 6.20 -19.00 -19.08
C LYS A 149 7.35 -18.76 -20.07
N ILE A 150 8.56 -18.47 -19.61
CA ILE A 150 9.72 -18.31 -20.52
C ILE A 150 10.06 -19.65 -21.17
N ALA A 151 10.10 -20.75 -20.40
CA ALA A 151 10.40 -22.07 -20.93
C ALA A 151 9.38 -22.49 -22.00
N TYR A 152 8.09 -22.29 -21.75
CA TYR A 152 7.01 -22.55 -22.70
C TYR A 152 7.10 -21.66 -23.94
N ASN A 153 7.30 -20.34 -23.76
CA ASN A 153 7.46 -19.42 -24.89
C ASN A 153 8.71 -19.72 -25.73
N ASN A 154 9.78 -20.21 -25.10
CA ASN A 154 11.00 -20.62 -25.81
C ASN A 154 10.81 -21.97 -26.50
N TYR A 155 10.01 -22.89 -25.92
CA TYR A 155 9.61 -24.15 -26.55
C TYR A 155 8.81 -23.89 -27.84
N GLU A 156 7.83 -22.98 -27.81
CA GLU A 156 7.08 -22.59 -29.02
C GLU A 156 7.96 -21.91 -30.09
N LYS A 157 9.05 -21.24 -29.68
CA LYS A 157 9.96 -20.53 -30.60
C LYS A 157 11.13 -21.37 -31.12
N GLN A 158 11.36 -22.56 -30.58
CA GLN A 158 12.47 -23.44 -30.99
C GLN A 158 12.04 -24.42 -32.08
N THR A 159 12.30 -24.06 -33.34
CA THR A 159 12.41 -25.02 -34.44
C THR A 159 13.86 -25.51 -34.53
N GLY A 160 14.13 -26.72 -34.04
CA GLY A 160 15.40 -27.43 -34.25
C GLY A 160 16.42 -27.33 -33.09
N GLU A 161 16.63 -28.47 -32.43
CA GLU A 161 17.79 -28.90 -31.62
C GLU A 161 18.64 -27.85 -30.87
N THR A 162 18.28 -27.57 -29.60
CA THR A 162 19.15 -27.79 -28.41
C THR A 162 18.42 -27.35 -27.13
N LYS A 163 18.11 -28.31 -26.25
CA LYS A 163 17.38 -28.09 -24.99
C LYS A 163 18.32 -27.49 -23.94
N LYS A 164 18.23 -26.19 -23.70
CA LYS A 164 18.94 -25.50 -22.61
C LYS A 164 18.00 -25.32 -21.41
N PHE A 165 18.25 -26.04 -20.32
CA PHE A 165 17.54 -25.83 -19.05
C PHE A 165 17.91 -24.46 -18.49
N MET A 166 16.93 -23.72 -17.97
CA MET A 166 17.08 -22.33 -17.56
C MET A 166 17.30 -22.24 -16.04
N ASP A 167 18.39 -21.59 -15.62
CA ASP A 167 18.66 -21.35 -14.19
C ASP A 167 17.71 -20.28 -13.63
N ILE A 168 16.85 -20.67 -12.70
CA ILE A 168 15.78 -19.81 -12.13
C ILE A 168 16.23 -18.94 -10.94
N LEU A 169 17.40 -19.23 -10.38
CA LEU A 169 17.94 -18.55 -9.19
C LEU A 169 18.06 -17.02 -9.32
N PRO A 170 18.53 -16.44 -10.44
CA PRO A 170 18.66 -14.98 -10.57
C PRO A 170 17.30 -14.25 -10.57
N ILE A 171 16.25 -14.93 -11.04
CA ILE A 171 14.89 -14.38 -11.14
C ILE A 171 14.27 -14.26 -9.75
N LEU A 172 14.46 -15.28 -8.90
CA LEU A 172 14.01 -15.31 -7.52
C LEU A 172 14.59 -14.12 -6.72
N THR A 173 15.89 -13.86 -6.86
CA THR A 173 16.59 -12.77 -6.18
C THR A 173 16.04 -11.39 -6.57
N LYS A 174 15.72 -11.18 -7.86
CA LYS A 174 15.21 -9.90 -8.38
C LYS A 174 13.74 -9.63 -8.01
N LYS A 175 12.91 -10.66 -7.81
CA LYS A 175 11.53 -10.46 -7.32
C LYS A 175 11.47 -10.18 -5.82
N LYS A 176 12.32 -10.82 -5.02
CA LYS A 176 12.38 -10.62 -3.56
C LYS A 176 12.62 -9.16 -3.18
N THR A 177 13.45 -8.43 -3.93
CA THR A 177 13.76 -7.01 -3.68
C THR A 177 12.63 -6.03 -3.99
N ARG A 178 11.56 -6.43 -4.70
CA ARG A 178 10.44 -5.53 -5.04
C ARG A 178 9.36 -5.44 -3.97
N ILE A 179 9.29 -6.40 -3.05
CA ILE A 179 8.40 -6.32 -1.88
C ILE A 179 9.29 -6.08 -0.68
N THR A 180 9.72 -4.84 -0.53
CA THR A 180 10.33 -4.39 0.72
C THR A 180 9.21 -4.34 1.75
N VAL A 181 9.31 -5.15 2.81
CA VAL A 181 8.45 -5.01 3.98
C VAL A 181 8.91 -3.74 4.70
N GLU A 182 8.33 -2.60 4.34
CA GLU A 182 8.51 -1.39 5.12
C GLU A 182 7.68 -1.48 6.39
N HIS A 183 8.35 -1.53 7.54
CA HIS A 183 7.71 -1.27 8.83
C HIS A 183 7.39 0.23 8.92
N LYS A 184 6.29 0.66 8.29
CA LYS A 184 5.74 1.99 8.53
C LYS A 184 4.97 1.97 9.83
N ARG A 185 5.55 2.62 10.85
CA ARG A 185 4.87 2.91 12.11
C ARG A 185 3.82 3.99 11.80
N PHE A 186 2.55 3.59 11.71
CA PHE A 186 1.43 4.53 11.67
C PHE A 186 1.16 5.00 13.10
N ILE A 187 2.00 5.89 13.60
CA ILE A 187 1.73 6.67 14.79
C ILE A 187 2.10 8.10 14.42
N ASP A 188 1.08 8.90 14.14
CA ASP A 188 1.14 10.36 14.25
C ASP A 188 0.83 10.75 15.70
#